data_AF-A0A6A4SNN7-F1
#
_entry.id   AF-A0A6A4SNN7-F1
#
_cell.length_a   1.000
_cell.length_b   1.000
_cell.length_c   1.000
_cell.angle_alpha   90.00
_cell.angle_beta   90.00
_cell.angle_gamma   90.00
#
_symmetry.space_group_name_H-M   'P 1'
#
loop_
_entity.id
_entity.type
_entity.pdbx_description
1 polymer ?
#
loop_
_entity_poly.entity_id
_entity_poly.type
_entity_poly.pdbx_seq_one_letter_code
_entity_poly.pdbx_strand_id
1 'polypeptide(L)'
;MKDRLAELTASRTQADEDVAVTVDRDGFMESFFRRVEEVRGLIDKISYQVEEVRKMHSMILTAPNPDDSPKDQLDALTNHIKGNANVVRTKLKSMEQSMPKDDAVNRSSVDFRIQKTQHTVLSRKFVEVMTQYNETQVFFRERSKGRIRRQLEITGRVTTNEELEVMLESGNPSIFTSDIISDSQITRQALNEIESRHQDIMRLESSIRELHTMFMDMAMLVETQGDMVNNIENNVSNAAEYILRAKEETKKAVRYQKKSRRGAMGCQTYEVDKLLKQSQREVAWSQRQRLTISKKNSGTEKRMECGIVQFDWSSVMTSVADIGIVLC
;
A
#
# COMPACT_ATOMS: atom_id res chain seq x y z
N MET A 1 1.73 -5.11 -24.46
CA MET A 1 2.70 -4.00 -24.47
C MET A 1 4.06 -4.64 -24.80
N LYS A 2 4.76 -4.19 -25.84
CA LYS A 2 6.06 -4.77 -26.23
C LYS A 2 7.15 -4.22 -25.31
N ASP A 3 8.03 -5.10 -24.84
CA ASP A 3 9.16 -4.77 -23.98
C ASP A 3 10.15 -3.86 -24.74
N ARG A 4 10.45 -2.69 -24.18
CA ARG A 4 11.39 -1.69 -24.72
C ARG A 4 12.60 -1.49 -23.80
N LEU A 5 12.81 -2.37 -22.82
CA LEU A 5 13.89 -2.26 -21.84
C LEU A 5 15.27 -2.18 -22.52
N ALA A 6 15.45 -2.89 -23.64
CA ALA A 6 16.70 -2.90 -24.42
C ALA A 6 17.04 -1.55 -25.08
N GLU A 7 16.04 -0.73 -25.40
CA GLU A 7 16.27 0.61 -25.98
C GLU A 7 16.74 1.61 -24.92
N LEU A 8 16.29 1.43 -23.67
CA LEU A 8 16.70 2.27 -22.55
C LEU A 8 18.12 1.97 -22.05
N THR A 9 18.54 0.70 -22.10
CA THR A 9 19.92 0.32 -21.75
C THR A 9 20.93 0.79 -22.79
N ALA A 10 20.56 0.84 -24.07
CA ALA A 10 21.41 1.36 -25.14
C ALA A 10 21.69 2.88 -25.04
N SER A 11 20.77 3.65 -24.45
CA SER A 11 20.99 5.09 -24.21
C SER A 11 21.79 5.40 -22.93
N ARG A 12 22.00 4.43 -22.04
CA ARG A 12 22.67 4.66 -20.73
C ARG A 12 24.19 4.77 -20.83
N THR A 13 24.80 4.41 -21.96
CA THR A 13 26.26 4.46 -22.14
C THR A 13 26.85 5.86 -22.34
N GLN A 14 26.04 6.94 -22.30
CA GLN A 14 26.52 8.31 -22.35
C GLN A 14 25.93 9.13 -21.19
N ALA A 15 26.78 9.38 -20.19
CA ALA A 15 26.56 10.19 -18.98
C ALA A 15 25.83 9.50 -17.82
N ASP A 16 26.60 8.93 -16.88
CA ASP A 16 26.22 8.86 -15.47
C ASP A 16 27.49 9.09 -14.62
N GLU A 17 27.56 10.24 -13.92
CA GLU A 17 28.22 10.31 -12.62
C GLU A 17 27.33 9.50 -11.68
N ASP A 18 27.86 8.42 -11.11
CA ASP A 18 27.17 7.55 -10.15
C ASP A 18 26.80 8.36 -8.89
N VAL A 19 25.58 8.92 -8.88
CA VAL A 19 24.95 9.37 -7.64
C VAL A 19 24.41 8.13 -6.95
N ALA A 20 25.24 7.54 -6.09
CA ALA A 20 24.84 6.46 -5.20
C ALA A 20 23.75 6.98 -4.25
N VAL A 21 22.49 6.74 -4.61
CA VAL A 21 21.36 6.84 -3.68
C VAL A 21 21.53 5.71 -2.68
N THR A 22 21.94 6.04 -1.46
CA THR A 22 21.88 5.13 -0.32
C THR A 22 20.41 4.82 -0.06
N VAL A 23 19.90 3.76 -0.68
CA VAL A 23 18.59 3.20 -0.35
C VAL A 23 18.76 2.60 1.05
N ASP A 24 18.19 3.27 2.05
CA ASP A 24 18.16 2.75 3.41
C ASP A 24 17.58 1.33 3.38
N ARG A 25 18.31 0.40 3.98
CA ARG A 25 18.05 -1.04 3.94
C ARG A 25 17.03 -1.47 5.00
N ASP A 26 16.29 -0.52 5.59
CA ASP A 26 15.05 -0.81 6.30
C ASP A 26 13.92 -0.84 5.28
N GLY A 27 13.35 -2.02 5.06
CA GLY A 27 12.35 -2.26 4.02
C GLY A 27 11.20 -1.27 4.13
N PHE A 28 10.96 -0.52 3.05
CA PHE A 28 9.84 0.42 2.94
C PHE A 28 8.53 -0.21 3.45
N MET A 29 7.99 0.33 4.55
CA MET A 29 6.76 -0.14 5.21
C MET A 29 6.74 -1.63 5.58
N GLU A 30 7.88 -2.27 5.82
CA GLU A 30 7.95 -3.72 6.07
C GLU A 30 7.06 -4.18 7.24
N SER A 31 7.04 -3.42 8.34
CA SER A 31 6.20 -3.71 9.51
C SER A 31 4.70 -3.60 9.21
N PHE A 32 4.30 -2.73 8.28
CA PHE A 32 2.92 -2.63 7.81
C PHE A 32 2.56 -3.80 6.91
N PHE A 33 3.41 -4.14 5.93
CA PHE A 33 3.18 -5.28 5.05
C PHE A 33 3.12 -6.61 5.81
N ARG A 34 3.92 -6.77 6.87
CA ARG A 34 3.84 -7.93 7.77
C ARG A 34 2.46 -8.02 8.44
N ARG A 35 1.93 -6.90 8.95
CA ARG A 35 0.57 -6.84 9.52
C ARG A 35 -0.50 -7.17 8.48
N VAL A 36 -0.37 -6.66 7.26
CA VAL A 36 -1.28 -6.96 6.13
C VAL A 36 -1.29 -8.46 5.83
N GLU A 37 -0.12 -9.09 5.74
CA GLU A 37 -0.01 -10.51 5.43
C GLU A 37 -0.54 -11.40 6.56
N GLU A 38 -0.31 -11.02 7.82
CA GLU A 38 -0.91 -11.71 8.96
C GLU A 38 -2.44 -11.66 8.93
N VAL A 39 -3.03 -10.49 8.64
CA VAL A 39 -4.49 -10.34 8.53
C VAL A 39 -5.03 -11.16 7.36
N ARG A 40 -4.36 -11.10 6.20
CA ARG A 40 -4.70 -11.89 5.02
C ARG A 40 -4.70 -13.38 5.32
N GLY A 41 -3.62 -13.89 5.92
CA GLY A 41 -3.51 -15.31 6.29
C GLY A 41 -4.59 -15.76 7.26
N LEU A 42 -5.00 -14.91 8.21
CA LEU A 42 -6.14 -15.20 9.09
C LEU A 42 -7.48 -15.24 8.34
N ILE A 43 -7.71 -14.33 7.39
CA ILE A 43 -8.92 -14.34 6.55
C ILE A 43 -8.98 -15.60 5.69
N ASP A 44 -7.86 -15.98 5.06
CA ASP A 44 -7.76 -17.19 4.25
C ASP A 44 -7.98 -18.45 5.10
N LYS A 45 -7.46 -18.46 6.35
CA LYS A 45 -7.72 -19.52 7.32
C LYS A 45 -9.20 -19.62 7.69
N ILE A 46 -9.88 -18.49 7.93
CA ILE A 46 -11.32 -18.49 8.18
C ILE A 46 -12.07 -19.03 6.96
N SER A 47 -11.71 -18.59 5.76
CA SER A 47 -12.32 -19.09 4.52
C SER A 47 -12.21 -20.61 4.37
N TYR A 48 -11.03 -21.18 4.66
CA TYR A 48 -10.86 -22.63 4.72
C TYR A 48 -11.77 -23.28 5.77
N GLN A 49 -11.85 -22.73 6.98
CA GLN A 49 -12.70 -23.27 8.05
C GLN A 49 -14.19 -23.22 7.70
N VAL A 50 -14.64 -22.19 6.97
CA VAL A 50 -16.02 -22.09 6.47
C VAL A 50 -16.33 -23.22 5.49
N GLU A 51 -15.38 -23.61 4.64
CA GLU A 51 -15.52 -24.77 3.76
C GLU A 51 -15.65 -26.07 4.57
N GLU A 52 -14.82 -26.24 5.61
CA GLU A 52 -14.90 -27.40 6.49
C GLU A 52 -16.25 -27.46 7.22
N VAL A 53 -16.76 -26.33 7.72
CA VAL A 53 -18.11 -26.25 8.32
C VAL A 53 -19.17 -26.75 7.34
N ARG A 54 -19.08 -26.38 6.06
CA ARG A 54 -20.02 -26.85 5.03
C ARG A 54 -19.97 -28.37 4.86
N LYS A 55 -18.79 -28.96 4.90
CA LYS A 55 -18.62 -30.43 4.86
C LYS A 55 -19.24 -31.08 6.10
N MET A 56 -18.99 -30.55 7.29
CA MET A 56 -19.56 -31.06 8.54
C MET A 56 -21.08 -30.99 8.53
N HIS A 57 -21.65 -29.86 8.11
CA HIS A 57 -23.09 -29.69 7.91
C HIS A 57 -23.67 -30.74 6.95
N SER A 58 -22.98 -31.02 5.84
CA SER A 58 -23.41 -32.06 4.89
C SER A 58 -23.40 -33.46 5.52
N MET A 59 -22.36 -33.80 6.30
CA MET A 59 -22.27 -35.09 6.99
C MET A 59 -23.39 -35.26 8.02
N ILE A 60 -23.60 -34.22 8.85
CA ILE A 60 -24.66 -34.18 9.86
C ILE A 60 -26.04 -34.35 9.23
N LEU A 61 -26.27 -33.75 8.06
CA LEU A 61 -27.51 -33.88 7.30
C LEU A 61 -27.63 -35.20 6.51
N THR A 62 -26.61 -36.05 6.42
CA THR A 62 -26.72 -37.30 5.64
C THR A 62 -27.20 -38.47 6.51
N ALA A 63 -26.81 -38.50 7.79
CA ALA A 63 -27.25 -39.52 8.74
C ALA A 63 -28.52 -39.06 9.50
N PRO A 64 -29.53 -39.93 9.72
CA PRO A 64 -30.69 -39.63 10.56
C PRO A 64 -30.29 -39.30 12.01
N ASN A 65 -29.37 -40.09 12.56
CA ASN A 65 -28.73 -39.88 13.86
C ASN A 65 -27.21 -39.87 13.64
N PRO A 66 -26.60 -38.72 13.35
CA PRO A 66 -25.16 -38.62 13.22
C PRO A 66 -24.50 -38.83 14.59
N ASP A 67 -23.33 -39.48 14.60
CA ASP A 67 -22.49 -39.60 15.78
C ASP A 67 -22.14 -38.20 16.34
N ASP A 68 -21.75 -38.13 17.62
CA ASP A 68 -21.40 -36.85 18.25
C ASP A 68 -20.08 -36.27 17.70
N SER A 69 -19.20 -37.11 17.14
CA SER A 69 -17.90 -36.69 16.59
C SER A 69 -17.99 -35.53 15.57
N PRO A 70 -18.85 -35.59 14.52
CA PRO A 70 -19.00 -34.47 13.61
C PRO A 70 -19.63 -33.21 14.23
N LYS A 71 -20.43 -33.36 15.30
CA LYS A 71 -20.99 -32.21 16.03
C LYS A 71 -19.91 -31.52 16.86
N ASP A 72 -19.08 -32.28 17.56
CA ASP A 72 -17.95 -31.75 18.34
C ASP A 72 -16.95 -31.01 17.45
N GLN A 73 -16.66 -31.56 16.27
CA GLN A 73 -15.79 -30.92 15.28
C GLN A 73 -16.40 -29.62 14.73
N LEU A 74 -17.72 -29.59 14.50
CA LEU A 74 -18.43 -28.39 14.09
C LEU A 74 -18.38 -27.29 15.16
N ASP A 75 -18.57 -27.66 16.43
CA ASP A 75 -18.47 -26.72 17.56
C ASP A 75 -17.04 -26.17 17.72
N ALA A 76 -16.02 -27.02 17.53
CA ALA A 76 -14.63 -26.58 17.51
C ALA A 76 -14.34 -25.59 16.35
N LEU A 77 -14.78 -25.91 15.12
CA LEU A 77 -14.63 -25.02 13.97
C LEU A 77 -15.31 -23.67 14.19
N THR A 78 -16.52 -23.68 14.75
CA THR A 78 -17.28 -22.47 15.10
C THR A 78 -16.49 -21.57 16.07
N ASN A 79 -15.94 -22.16 17.12
CA ASN A 79 -15.11 -21.45 18.09
C ASN A 79 -13.82 -20.90 17.47
N HIS A 80 -13.17 -21.67 16.59
CA HIS A 80 -11.98 -21.19 15.89
C HIS A 80 -12.26 -20.06 14.92
N ILE A 81 -13.36 -20.13 14.15
CA ILE A 81 -13.80 -19.05 13.26
C ILE A 81 -14.05 -17.78 14.07
N LYS A 82 -14.80 -17.88 15.17
CA LYS A 82 -15.06 -16.77 16.10
C LYS A 82 -13.77 -16.15 16.64
N GLY A 83 -12.83 -16.98 17.09
CA GLY A 83 -11.54 -16.53 17.60
C GLY A 83 -10.72 -15.78 16.54
N ASN A 84 -10.54 -16.40 15.37
CA ASN A 84 -9.77 -15.81 14.27
C ASN A 84 -10.42 -14.51 13.78
N ALA A 85 -11.75 -14.48 13.64
CA ALA A 85 -12.49 -13.32 13.17
C ALA A 85 -12.40 -12.14 14.16
N ASN A 86 -12.39 -12.40 15.47
CA ASN A 86 -12.11 -11.35 16.48
C ASN A 86 -10.68 -10.79 16.39
N VAL A 87 -9.69 -11.64 16.11
CA VAL A 87 -8.30 -11.20 15.90
C VAL A 87 -8.20 -10.34 14.64
N VAL A 88 -8.81 -10.76 13.54
CA VAL A 88 -8.87 -9.98 12.29
C VAL A 88 -9.52 -8.62 12.54
N ARG A 89 -10.68 -8.58 13.19
CA ARG A 89 -11.36 -7.32 13.57
C ARG A 89 -10.44 -6.38 14.35
N THR A 90 -9.76 -6.91 15.37
CA THR A 90 -8.87 -6.11 16.23
C THR A 90 -7.68 -5.56 15.45
N LYS A 91 -7.07 -6.38 14.58
CA LYS A 91 -5.94 -5.97 13.73
C LYS A 91 -6.37 -4.92 12.70
N LEU A 92 -7.52 -5.10 12.03
CA LEU A 92 -8.05 -4.11 11.09
C LEU A 92 -8.30 -2.75 11.77
N LYS A 93 -8.93 -2.76 12.96
CA LYS A 93 -9.15 -1.54 13.74
C LYS A 93 -7.84 -0.88 14.18
N SER A 94 -6.84 -1.66 14.58
CA SER A 94 -5.50 -1.13 14.91
C SER A 94 -4.79 -0.56 13.68
N MET A 95 -4.92 -1.20 12.51
CA MET A 95 -4.39 -0.67 11.26
C MET A 95 -5.02 0.69 10.94
N GLU A 96 -6.35 0.79 11.05
CA GLU A 96 -7.08 2.04 10.84
C GLU A 96 -6.62 3.15 11.79
N GLN A 97 -6.51 2.87 13.09
CA GLN A 97 -6.05 3.83 14.10
C GLN A 97 -4.60 4.28 13.92
N SER A 98 -3.76 3.42 13.33
CA SER A 98 -2.37 3.75 13.04
C SER A 98 -2.19 4.65 11.81
N MET A 99 -3.24 4.84 11.00
CA MET A 99 -3.19 5.73 9.84
C MET A 99 -3.28 7.20 10.30
N PRO A 100 -2.55 8.12 9.64
CA PRO A 100 -2.78 9.56 9.78
C PRO A 100 -4.25 9.94 9.59
N LYS A 101 -4.69 11.04 10.20
CA LYS A 101 -6.04 11.58 9.95
C LYS A 101 -6.22 11.85 8.46
N ASP A 102 -7.42 11.57 7.97
CA ASP A 102 -7.80 11.70 6.55
C ASP A 102 -7.97 13.18 6.15
N ASP A 103 -6.88 13.94 6.19
CA ASP A 103 -6.81 15.35 5.82
C ASP A 103 -6.20 15.51 4.41
N ALA A 104 -6.50 16.62 3.72
CA ALA A 104 -6.08 16.85 2.33
C ALA A 104 -4.56 16.71 2.10
N VAL A 105 -3.74 17.03 3.10
CA VAL A 105 -2.28 16.89 3.04
C VAL A 105 -1.87 15.42 3.09
N ASN A 106 -2.48 14.60 3.96
CA ASN A 106 -2.15 13.19 4.12
C ASN A 106 -2.65 12.34 2.95
N ARG A 107 -3.76 12.71 2.30
CA ARG A 107 -4.28 12.05 1.09
C ARG A 107 -3.29 12.03 -0.08
N SER A 108 -2.39 13.02 -0.11
CA SER A 108 -1.34 13.08 -1.13
C SER A 108 -0.20 12.08 -0.85
N SER A 109 0.05 11.71 0.41
CA SER A 109 1.12 10.79 0.79
C SER A 109 0.93 9.39 0.19
N VAL A 110 1.99 8.88 -0.45
CA VAL A 110 2.02 7.52 -1.02
C VAL A 110 1.81 6.47 0.08
N ASP A 111 2.40 6.68 1.25
CA ASP A 111 2.31 5.75 2.39
C ASP A 111 0.86 5.65 2.88
N PHE A 112 0.19 6.79 3.04
CA PHE A 112 -1.21 6.83 3.45
C PHE A 112 -2.12 6.13 2.43
N ARG A 113 -1.89 6.38 1.14
CA ARG A 113 -2.67 5.75 0.06
C ARG A 113 -2.51 4.24 0.04
N ILE A 114 -1.29 3.74 0.22
CA ILE A 114 -1.03 2.30 0.30
C ILE A 114 -1.72 1.70 1.53
N GLN A 115 -1.57 2.32 2.70
CA GLN A 115 -2.20 1.84 3.94
C GLN A 115 -3.73 1.81 3.84
N LYS A 116 -4.34 2.90 3.36
CA LYS A 116 -5.79 3.00 3.17
C LYS A 116 -6.32 1.96 2.19
N THR A 117 -5.64 1.78 1.05
CA THR A 117 -6.03 0.82 0.03
C THR A 117 -5.99 -0.61 0.57
N GLN A 118 -4.89 -0.99 1.23
CA GLN A 118 -4.74 -2.33 1.82
C GLN A 118 -5.77 -2.58 2.92
N HIS A 119 -5.99 -1.61 3.81
CA HIS A 119 -7.02 -1.71 4.85
C HIS A 119 -8.42 -1.96 4.26
N THR A 120 -8.79 -1.24 3.18
CA THR A 120 -10.08 -1.45 2.53
C THR A 120 -10.18 -2.80 1.84
N VAL A 121 -9.15 -3.24 1.11
CA VAL A 121 -9.15 -4.54 0.44
C VAL A 121 -9.32 -5.68 1.45
N LEU A 122 -8.56 -5.64 2.55
CA LEU A 122 -8.68 -6.64 3.62
C LEU A 122 -10.04 -6.59 4.31
N SER A 123 -10.55 -5.39 4.63
CA SER A 123 -11.89 -5.23 5.23
C SER A 123 -12.99 -5.82 4.36
N ARG A 124 -12.96 -5.55 3.04
CA ARG A 124 -13.91 -6.13 2.08
C ARG A 124 -13.80 -7.65 2.01
N LYS A 125 -12.57 -8.18 1.94
CA LYS A 125 -12.36 -9.63 1.87
C LYS A 125 -12.84 -10.33 3.14
N PHE A 126 -12.62 -9.72 4.30
CA PHE A 126 -13.10 -10.24 5.56
C PHE A 126 -14.64 -10.29 5.61
N VAL A 127 -15.31 -9.21 5.20
CA VAL A 127 -16.77 -9.16 5.12
C VAL A 127 -17.31 -10.22 4.18
N GLU A 128 -16.72 -10.38 2.99
CA GLU A 128 -17.10 -11.41 2.02
C GLU A 128 -17.06 -12.81 2.65
N VAL A 129 -15.97 -13.17 3.32
CA VAL A 129 -15.82 -14.49 3.97
C VAL A 129 -16.81 -14.67 5.11
N MET A 130 -17.06 -13.64 5.92
CA MET A 130 -18.04 -13.72 7.01
C MET A 130 -19.47 -13.81 6.49
N THR A 131 -19.81 -13.13 5.39
CA THR A 131 -21.10 -13.29 4.71
C THR A 131 -21.27 -14.72 4.19
N GLN A 132 -20.25 -15.31 3.54
CA GLN A 132 -20.28 -16.72 3.12
C GLN A 132 -20.47 -17.68 4.29
N TYR A 133 -19.87 -17.38 5.45
CA TYR A 133 -20.10 -18.15 6.67
C TYR A 133 -21.56 -18.08 7.12
N ASN A 134 -22.14 -16.87 7.17
CA ASN A 134 -23.56 -16.69 7.52
C ASN A 134 -24.51 -17.41 6.54
N GLU A 135 -24.25 -17.31 5.23
CA GLU A 135 -25.02 -18.04 4.21
C GLU A 135 -24.95 -19.55 4.41
N THR A 136 -23.76 -20.07 4.77
CA THR A 136 -23.58 -21.50 5.08
C THR A 136 -24.41 -21.93 6.29
N GLN A 137 -24.48 -21.10 7.33
CA GLN A 137 -25.32 -21.35 8.51
C GLN A 137 -26.82 -21.32 8.15
N VAL A 138 -27.29 -20.24 7.49
CA VAL A 138 -28.69 -20.11 7.08
C VAL A 138 -29.12 -21.30 6.19
N PHE A 139 -28.27 -21.74 5.27
CA PHE A 139 -28.54 -22.91 4.44
C PHE A 139 -28.72 -24.20 5.26
N PHE A 140 -27.88 -24.42 6.28
CA PHE A 140 -28.03 -25.57 7.18
C PHE A 140 -29.30 -25.47 8.03
N ARG A 141 -29.66 -24.28 8.53
CA ARG A 141 -30.92 -24.04 9.25
C ARG A 141 -32.13 -24.46 8.42
N GLU A 142 -32.21 -24.00 7.17
CA GLU A 142 -33.34 -24.32 6.27
C GLU A 142 -33.40 -25.82 5.93
N ARG A 143 -32.25 -26.46 5.73
CA ARG A 143 -32.17 -27.92 5.54
C ARG A 143 -32.66 -28.69 6.77
N SER A 144 -32.27 -28.28 7.96
CA SER A 144 -32.69 -28.90 9.23
C SER A 144 -34.19 -28.71 9.47
N LYS A 145 -34.72 -27.50 9.23
CA LYS A 145 -36.16 -27.22 9.25
C LYS A 145 -36.94 -28.13 8.28
N GLY A 146 -36.44 -28.27 7.05
CA GLY A 146 -37.04 -29.17 6.06
C GLY A 146 -37.08 -30.63 6.50
N ARG A 147 -36.03 -31.11 7.20
CA ARG A 147 -36.00 -32.45 7.81
C ARG A 147 -37.02 -32.60 8.93
N ILE A 148 -37.12 -31.62 9.84
CA ILE A 148 -38.12 -31.63 10.92
C ILE A 148 -39.53 -31.72 10.35
N ARG A 149 -39.86 -30.88 9.35
CA ARG A 149 -41.16 -30.93 8.65
C ARG A 149 -41.45 -32.32 8.11
N ARG A 150 -40.46 -32.92 7.44
CA ARG A 150 -40.61 -34.27 6.87
C ARG A 150 -40.85 -35.34 7.95
N GLN A 151 -40.18 -35.24 9.09
CA GLN A 151 -40.39 -36.18 10.20
C GLN A 151 -41.76 -35.98 10.86
N LEU A 152 -42.25 -34.74 10.99
CA LEU A 152 -43.61 -34.47 11.46
C LEU A 152 -44.67 -35.10 10.53
N GLU A 153 -44.50 -34.99 9.21
CA GLU A 153 -45.38 -35.67 8.24
C GLU A 153 -45.40 -37.20 8.42
N ILE A 154 -44.26 -37.82 8.73
CA ILE A 154 -44.15 -39.27 8.98
C ILE A 154 -44.94 -39.66 10.24
N THR A 155 -44.95 -38.79 11.26
CA THR A 155 -45.77 -38.98 12.47
C THR A 155 -47.25 -38.69 12.28
N GLY A 156 -47.67 -38.25 11.08
CA GLY A 156 -49.06 -37.94 10.75
C GLY A 156 -49.49 -36.52 11.09
N ARG A 157 -48.56 -35.64 11.48
CA ARG A 157 -48.82 -34.22 11.75
C ARG A 157 -48.44 -33.38 10.54
N VAL A 158 -49.45 -32.83 9.85
CA VAL A 158 -49.22 -31.82 8.81
C VAL A 158 -48.99 -30.48 9.51
N THR A 159 -47.92 -29.78 9.16
CA THR A 159 -47.57 -28.49 9.76
C THR A 159 -47.15 -27.54 8.66
N THR A 160 -47.74 -26.34 8.67
CA THR A 160 -47.38 -25.27 7.73
C THR A 160 -45.99 -24.73 8.04
N ASN A 161 -45.38 -23.99 7.11
CA ASN A 161 -44.05 -23.42 7.35
C ASN A 161 -44.07 -22.40 8.49
N GLU A 162 -45.15 -21.62 8.59
CA GLU A 162 -45.35 -20.59 9.60
C GLU A 162 -45.54 -21.20 10.98
N GLU A 163 -46.40 -22.22 11.10
CA GLU A 163 -46.55 -22.96 12.36
C GLU A 163 -45.23 -23.61 12.80
N LEU A 164 -44.47 -24.17 11.86
CA LEU A 164 -43.18 -24.79 12.18
C LEU A 164 -42.16 -23.76 12.69
N GLU A 165 -42.14 -22.54 12.13
CA GLU A 165 -41.27 -21.48 12.67
C GLU A 165 -41.68 -21.07 14.08
N VAL A 166 -42.98 -20.91 14.35
CA VAL A 166 -43.49 -20.62 15.71
C VAL A 166 -43.08 -21.73 16.69
N MET A 167 -43.12 -22.99 16.24
CA MET A 167 -42.67 -24.12 17.06
C MET A 167 -41.16 -24.05 17.36
N LEU A 168 -40.34 -23.66 16.38
CA LEU A 168 -38.89 -23.50 16.57
C LEU A 168 -38.55 -22.32 17.49
N GLU A 169 -39.25 -21.19 17.33
CA GLU A 169 -39.08 -19.98 18.16
C GLU A 169 -39.46 -20.20 19.63
N SER A 170 -40.38 -21.14 19.91
CA SER A 170 -40.81 -21.46 21.27
C SER A 170 -39.68 -21.99 22.17
N GLY A 171 -38.60 -22.54 21.57
CA GLY A 171 -37.46 -23.10 22.30
C GLY A 171 -37.79 -24.29 23.21
N ASN A 172 -39.01 -24.84 23.13
CA ASN A 172 -39.46 -25.97 23.94
C ASN A 172 -39.52 -27.25 23.08
N PRO A 173 -38.60 -28.22 23.26
CA PRO A 173 -38.60 -29.47 22.49
C PRO A 173 -39.90 -30.27 22.62
N SER A 174 -40.63 -30.10 23.73
CA SER A 174 -41.88 -30.82 23.99
C SER A 174 -43.01 -30.43 23.03
N ILE A 175 -42.91 -29.27 22.37
CA ILE A 175 -43.91 -28.84 21.38
C ILE A 175 -43.99 -29.78 20.18
N PHE A 176 -42.90 -30.52 19.91
CA PHE A 176 -42.86 -31.53 18.86
C PHE A 176 -43.41 -32.87 19.30
N THR A 177 -43.63 -33.12 20.60
CA THR A 177 -44.05 -34.44 21.11
C THR A 177 -45.45 -34.44 21.72
N SER A 178 -46.03 -33.28 22.06
CA SER A 178 -47.29 -33.15 22.81
C SER A 178 -48.50 -33.82 22.15
N ASP A 179 -48.55 -33.82 20.83
CA ASP A 179 -49.73 -34.27 20.06
C ASP A 179 -49.49 -35.60 19.33
N ILE A 180 -48.33 -36.25 19.55
CA ILE A 180 -47.90 -37.42 18.80
C ILE A 180 -47.91 -38.67 19.70
N ILE A 181 -48.73 -39.64 19.31
CA ILE A 181 -48.82 -40.94 19.98
C ILE A 181 -47.57 -41.77 19.63
N SER A 182 -46.70 -42.00 20.62
CA SER A 182 -45.39 -42.65 20.47
C SER A 182 -45.46 -44.19 20.49
N ASP A 183 -46.51 -44.78 19.92
CA ASP A 183 -46.76 -46.23 20.00
C ASP A 183 -45.90 -47.04 19.01
N SER A 184 -45.54 -46.45 17.88
CA SER A 184 -44.71 -47.09 16.85
C SER A 184 -43.23 -46.78 17.04
N GLN A 185 -42.37 -47.78 16.77
CA GLN A 185 -40.91 -47.59 16.71
C GLN A 185 -40.51 -46.52 15.66
N ILE A 186 -41.28 -46.43 14.57
CA ILE A 186 -41.08 -45.42 13.52
C ILE A 186 -41.32 -44.01 14.09
N THR A 187 -42.39 -43.83 14.86
CA THR A 187 -42.71 -42.54 15.49
C THR A 187 -41.65 -42.14 16.51
N ARG A 188 -41.17 -43.07 17.34
CA ARG A 188 -40.08 -42.79 18.30
C ARG A 188 -38.79 -42.35 17.59
N GLN A 189 -38.43 -43.00 16.49
CA GLN A 189 -37.24 -42.63 15.72
C GLN A 189 -37.40 -41.24 15.07
N ALA A 190 -38.58 -40.93 14.53
CA ALA A 190 -38.88 -39.62 13.96
C ALA A 190 -38.77 -38.50 15.02
N LEU A 191 -39.31 -38.73 16.22
CA LEU A 191 -39.23 -37.78 17.33
C LEU A 191 -37.78 -37.54 17.79
N ASN A 192 -36.97 -38.60 17.89
CA ASN A 192 -35.55 -38.47 18.24
C ASN A 192 -34.77 -37.65 17.18
N GLU A 193 -35.05 -37.86 15.89
CA GLU A 193 -34.43 -37.06 14.84
C GLU A 193 -34.88 -35.59 14.92
N ILE A 194 -36.18 -35.33 15.18
CA ILE A 194 -36.70 -33.97 15.35
C ILE A 194 -35.97 -33.25 16.50
N GLU A 195 -35.85 -33.89 17.66
CA GLU A 195 -35.16 -33.33 18.81
C GLU A 195 -33.68 -33.02 18.51
N SER A 196 -32.99 -33.97 17.86
CA SER A 196 -31.59 -33.79 17.44
C SER A 196 -31.42 -32.59 16.50
N ARG A 197 -32.32 -32.43 15.53
CA ARG A 197 -32.29 -31.31 14.56
C ARG A 197 -32.67 -29.98 15.19
N HIS A 198 -33.63 -29.99 16.12
CA HIS A 198 -33.97 -28.78 16.86
C HIS A 198 -32.77 -28.30 17.68
N GLN A 199 -32.05 -29.21 18.35
CA GLN A 199 -30.83 -28.87 19.07
C GLN A 199 -29.74 -28.31 18.13
N ASP A 200 -29.60 -28.87 16.93
CA ASP A 200 -28.67 -28.35 15.91
C ASP A 200 -29.03 -26.91 15.50
N ILE A 201 -30.32 -26.61 15.31
CA ILE A 201 -30.81 -25.24 15.02
C ILE A 201 -30.52 -24.29 16.19
N MET A 202 -30.76 -24.71 17.43
CA MET A 202 -30.50 -23.87 18.61
C MET A 202 -29.02 -23.50 18.75
N ARG A 203 -28.10 -24.44 18.52
CA ARG A 203 -26.65 -24.17 18.51
C ARG A 203 -26.27 -23.18 17.41
N LEU A 204 -26.84 -23.37 16.21
CA LEU A 204 -26.62 -22.50 15.06
C LEU A 204 -27.09 -21.07 15.33
N GLU A 205 -28.28 -20.88 15.88
CA GLU A 205 -28.80 -19.55 16.19
C GLU A 205 -27.95 -18.84 17.24
N SER A 206 -27.42 -19.56 18.23
CA SER A 206 -26.44 -19.00 19.16
C SER A 206 -25.21 -18.48 18.41
N SER A 207 -24.64 -19.29 17.49
CA SER A 207 -23.51 -18.88 16.66
C SER A 207 -23.82 -17.63 15.83
N ILE A 208 -24.98 -17.57 15.16
CA ILE A 208 -25.39 -16.40 14.36
C ILE A 208 -25.55 -15.15 15.25
N ARG A 209 -26.16 -15.26 16.43
CA ARG A 209 -26.30 -14.12 17.37
C ARG A 209 -24.93 -13.59 17.81
N GLU A 210 -23.97 -14.46 18.04
CA GLU A 210 -22.60 -14.04 18.39
C GLU A 210 -21.90 -13.33 17.23
N LEU A 211 -22.11 -13.78 15.99
CA LEU A 211 -21.59 -13.13 14.78
C LEU A 211 -22.24 -11.77 14.52
N HIS A 212 -23.50 -11.58 14.92
CA HIS A 212 -24.24 -10.33 14.69
C HIS A 212 -23.49 -9.11 15.23
N THR A 213 -22.91 -9.21 16.42
CA THR A 213 -22.07 -8.13 17.00
C THR A 213 -20.89 -7.77 16.09
N MET A 214 -20.30 -8.76 15.43
CA MET A 214 -19.20 -8.54 14.49
C MET A 214 -19.68 -7.90 13.18
N PHE A 215 -20.86 -8.28 12.67
CA PHE A 215 -21.44 -7.67 11.49
C PHE A 215 -21.81 -6.20 11.69
N MET A 216 -22.30 -5.82 12.88
CA MET A 216 -22.58 -4.42 13.20
C MET A 216 -21.30 -3.57 13.17
N ASP A 217 -20.21 -4.06 13.76
CA ASP A 217 -18.91 -3.38 13.72
C ASP A 217 -18.37 -3.26 12.29
N MET A 218 -18.53 -4.31 11.48
CA MET A 218 -18.05 -4.32 10.10
C MET A 218 -18.89 -3.45 9.16
N ALA A 219 -20.20 -3.34 9.38
CA ALA A 219 -21.06 -2.45 8.60
C ALA A 219 -20.59 -0.99 8.71
N MET A 220 -20.23 -0.54 9.92
CA MET A 220 -19.65 0.79 10.13
C MET A 220 -18.28 0.96 9.45
N LEU A 221 -17.44 -0.08 9.47
CA LEU A 221 -16.14 -0.06 8.78
C LEU A 221 -16.31 0.03 7.26
N VAL A 222 -17.32 -0.61 6.66
CA VAL A 222 -17.51 -0.63 5.19
C VAL A 222 -18.29 0.60 4.68
N GLU A 223 -19.29 1.09 5.41
CA GLU A 223 -20.09 2.27 5.00
C GLU A 223 -19.23 3.53 4.87
N THR A 224 -18.23 3.69 5.73
CA THR A 224 -17.26 4.80 5.67
C THR A 224 -16.28 4.71 4.49
N GLN A 225 -16.37 3.67 3.65
CA GLN A 225 -15.40 3.34 2.58
C GLN A 225 -16.02 3.25 1.17
N GLY A 226 -17.25 3.77 0.99
CA GLY A 226 -18.01 3.76 -0.27
C GLY A 226 -17.30 4.39 -1.48
N ASP A 227 -16.22 5.14 -1.30
CA ASP A 227 -15.56 5.92 -2.37
C ASP A 227 -14.33 5.26 -3.02
N MET A 228 -14.05 3.98 -2.76
CA MET A 228 -12.81 3.34 -3.27
C MET A 228 -12.78 3.09 -4.79
N VAL A 229 -13.91 3.09 -5.50
CA VAL A 229 -13.89 2.97 -6.99
C VAL A 229 -13.26 4.23 -7.61
N ASN A 230 -13.43 5.40 -6.96
CA ASN A 230 -12.75 6.64 -7.35
C ASN A 230 -11.26 6.68 -6.95
N ASN A 231 -10.78 5.71 -6.15
CA ASN A 231 -9.40 5.73 -5.69
C ASN A 231 -8.39 5.31 -6.76
N ILE A 232 -8.70 4.46 -7.74
CA ILE A 232 -7.70 4.13 -8.78
C ILE A 232 -7.43 5.36 -9.66
N GLU A 233 -8.48 6.04 -10.10
CA GLU A 233 -8.38 7.25 -10.91
C GLU A 233 -7.73 8.40 -10.13
N ASN A 234 -8.10 8.61 -8.86
CA ASN A 234 -7.45 9.59 -7.99
C ASN A 234 -5.99 9.21 -7.68
N ASN A 235 -5.69 7.93 -7.47
CA ASN A 235 -4.34 7.45 -7.19
C ASN A 235 -3.41 7.63 -8.39
N VAL A 236 -3.91 7.39 -9.60
CA VAL A 236 -3.17 7.62 -10.85
C VAL A 236 -3.01 9.12 -11.10
N SER A 237 -4.06 9.91 -10.89
CA SER A 237 -4.03 11.37 -11.01
C SER A 237 -3.03 12.02 -10.04
N ASN A 238 -3.03 11.60 -8.79
CA ASN A 238 -2.07 12.09 -7.79
C ASN A 238 -0.63 11.68 -8.13
N ALA A 239 -0.41 10.46 -8.63
CA ALA A 239 0.92 10.03 -9.07
C ALA A 239 1.42 10.88 -10.25
N ALA A 240 0.55 11.24 -11.19
CA ALA A 240 0.89 12.16 -12.26
C ALA A 240 1.30 13.55 -11.70
N GLU A 241 0.62 14.05 -10.68
CA GLU A 241 0.95 15.33 -10.05
C GLU A 241 2.34 15.32 -9.37
N TYR A 242 2.70 14.23 -8.67
CA TYR A 242 4.04 14.08 -8.10
C TYR A 242 5.14 14.04 -9.16
N ILE A 243 4.92 13.33 -10.27
CA ILE A 243 5.87 13.29 -11.39
C ILE A 243 6.04 14.69 -11.99
N LEU A 244 4.96 15.46 -12.12
CA LEU A 244 5.03 16.84 -12.62
C LEU A 244 5.85 17.74 -11.68
N ARG A 245 5.65 17.63 -10.35
CA ARG A 245 6.44 18.39 -9.37
C ARG A 245 7.91 17.97 -9.38
N ALA A 246 8.21 16.67 -9.42
CA ALA A 246 9.58 16.15 -9.52
C ALA A 246 10.28 16.60 -10.82
N LYS A 247 9.54 16.65 -11.93
CA LYS A 247 10.04 17.20 -13.21
C LYS A 247 10.42 18.68 -13.09
N GLU A 248 9.67 19.46 -12.31
CA GLU A 248 9.98 20.87 -12.12
C GLU A 248 11.18 21.07 -11.18
N GLU A 249 11.29 20.28 -10.10
CA GLU A 249 12.44 20.30 -9.22
C GLU A 249 13.74 19.84 -9.92
N THR A 250 13.68 18.81 -10.76
CA THR A 250 14.83 18.38 -11.58
C THR A 250 15.26 19.47 -12.58
N LYS A 251 14.32 20.19 -13.21
CA LYS A 251 14.67 21.36 -14.03
C LYS A 251 15.37 22.46 -13.22
N LYS A 252 14.89 22.76 -12.01
CA LYS A 252 15.54 23.74 -11.11
C LYS A 252 16.94 23.26 -10.73
N ALA A 253 17.11 21.99 -10.37
CA ALA A 253 18.41 21.39 -10.07
C ALA A 253 19.38 21.51 -11.26
N VAL A 254 18.94 21.22 -12.49
CA VAL A 254 19.75 21.41 -13.71
C VAL A 254 20.13 22.89 -13.91
N ARG A 255 19.21 23.83 -13.64
CA ARG A 255 19.51 25.28 -13.71
C ARG A 255 20.56 25.68 -12.66
N TYR A 256 20.46 25.19 -11.43
CA TYR A 256 21.45 25.44 -10.38
C TYR A 256 22.81 24.82 -10.73
N GLN A 257 22.86 23.60 -11.25
CA GLN A 257 24.08 22.95 -11.71
C GLN A 257 24.76 23.75 -12.83
N LYS A 258 23.98 24.23 -13.83
CA LYS A 258 24.50 25.09 -14.91
C LYS A 258 25.03 26.43 -14.39
N LYS A 259 24.34 27.07 -13.44
CA LYS A 259 24.80 28.32 -12.81
C LYS A 259 26.07 28.12 -11.99
N SER A 260 26.16 27.03 -11.22
CA SER A 260 27.34 26.66 -10.44
C SER A 260 28.57 26.46 -11.34
N ARG A 261 28.44 25.71 -12.44
CA ARG A 261 29.52 25.52 -13.43
C ARG A 261 29.98 26.83 -14.07
N ARG A 262 29.06 27.76 -14.38
CA ARG A 262 29.39 29.09 -14.91
C ARG A 262 30.09 29.97 -13.88
N GLY A 263 29.70 29.91 -12.61
CA GLY A 263 30.37 30.60 -11.51
C GLY A 263 31.78 30.08 -11.25
N ALA A 264 31.98 28.76 -11.34
CA ALA A 264 33.31 28.14 -11.22
C ALA A 264 34.24 28.53 -12.38
N MET A 265 33.75 28.50 -13.63
CA MET A 265 34.54 28.98 -14.79
C MET A 265 34.84 30.48 -14.69
N GLY A 266 33.87 31.27 -14.23
CA GLY A 266 34.08 32.66 -13.90
C GLY A 266 35.25 32.83 -12.92
N CYS A 267 35.21 32.16 -11.77
CA CYS A 267 36.26 32.25 -10.73
C CYS A 267 37.67 32.00 -11.27
N GLN A 268 37.80 31.00 -12.13
CA GLN A 268 39.06 30.66 -12.77
C GLN A 268 39.53 31.73 -13.76
N THR A 269 38.64 32.35 -14.54
CA THR A 269 39.01 33.43 -15.46
C THR A 269 39.51 34.69 -14.76
N TYR A 270 38.96 35.04 -13.60
CA TYR A 270 39.42 36.23 -12.86
C TYR A 270 40.82 36.02 -12.27
N GLU A 271 41.13 34.81 -11.80
CA GLU A 271 42.43 34.46 -11.23
C GLU A 271 43.52 34.50 -12.32
N VAL A 272 43.24 33.95 -13.50
CA VAL A 272 44.17 34.00 -14.65
C VAL A 272 44.41 35.43 -15.11
N ASP A 273 43.35 36.26 -15.21
CA ASP A 273 43.47 37.65 -15.67
C ASP A 273 44.23 38.54 -14.66
N LYS A 274 44.10 38.24 -13.36
CA LYS A 274 44.86 38.89 -12.28
C LYS A 274 46.35 38.53 -12.35
N LEU A 275 46.68 37.24 -12.55
CA LEU A 275 48.04 36.76 -12.71
C LEU A 275 48.71 37.32 -13.98
N LEU A 276 47.96 37.42 -15.08
CA LEU A 276 48.46 38.00 -16.33
C LEU A 276 48.83 39.48 -16.17
N LYS A 277 47.96 40.27 -15.50
CA LYS A 277 48.22 41.69 -15.21
C LYS A 277 49.40 41.89 -14.26
N GLN A 278 49.63 40.96 -13.32
CA GLN A 278 50.77 41.00 -12.42
C GLN A 278 52.09 40.73 -13.18
N SER A 279 52.11 39.70 -14.04
CA SER A 279 53.26 39.41 -14.90
C SER A 279 53.60 40.59 -15.83
N GLN A 280 52.61 41.22 -16.46
CA GLN A 280 52.85 42.40 -17.31
C GLN A 280 53.47 43.58 -16.54
N ARG A 281 53.08 43.79 -15.27
CA ARG A 281 53.67 44.83 -14.41
C ARG A 281 55.13 44.54 -14.07
N GLU A 282 55.47 43.29 -13.80
CA GLU A 282 56.84 42.86 -13.51
C GLU A 282 57.76 43.01 -14.73
N VAL A 283 57.29 42.62 -15.92
CA VAL A 283 58.01 42.82 -17.19
C VAL A 283 58.25 44.31 -17.45
N ALA A 284 57.23 45.15 -17.28
CA ALA A 284 57.34 46.60 -17.45
C ALA A 284 58.29 47.25 -16.42
N TRP A 285 58.37 46.70 -15.20
CA TRP A 285 59.32 47.16 -14.19
C TRP A 285 60.76 46.74 -14.51
N SER A 286 60.97 45.50 -14.98
CA SER A 286 62.28 44.99 -15.41
C SER A 286 62.85 45.76 -16.60
N GLN A 287 62.02 46.11 -17.60
CA GLN A 287 62.46 46.93 -18.73
C GLN A 287 62.86 48.34 -18.30
N ARG A 288 62.12 48.95 -17.37
CA ARG A 288 62.46 50.26 -16.78
C ARG A 288 63.80 50.23 -16.06
N GLN A 289 64.07 49.19 -15.28
CA GLN A 289 65.36 49.01 -14.61
C GLN A 289 66.52 48.82 -15.60
N ARG A 290 66.32 48.06 -16.68
CA ARG A 290 67.32 47.91 -17.75
C ARG A 290 67.65 49.24 -18.44
N LEU A 291 66.64 50.07 -18.71
CA LEU A 291 66.85 51.42 -19.27
C LEU A 291 67.57 52.36 -18.29
N THR A 292 67.37 52.21 -16.99
CA THR A 292 68.07 53.03 -15.98
C THR A 292 69.52 52.58 -15.78
N ILE A 293 69.79 51.27 -15.83
CA ILE A 293 71.15 50.71 -15.77
C ILE A 293 71.94 51.05 -17.05
N SER A 294 71.30 51.00 -18.23
CA SER A 294 71.92 51.42 -19.49
C SER A 294 72.32 52.90 -19.48
N LYS A 295 71.50 53.79 -18.88
CA LYS A 295 71.84 55.21 -18.71
C LYS A 295 73.00 55.45 -17.71
N LYS A 296 73.25 54.51 -16.80
CA LYS A 296 74.32 54.63 -15.79
C LYS A 296 75.68 54.17 -16.31
N ASN A 297 75.72 53.27 -17.30
CA ASN A 297 76.96 52.79 -17.93
C ASN A 297 77.42 53.62 -19.14
N SER A 298 76.57 54.45 -19.73
CA SER A 298 76.98 55.45 -20.72
C SER A 298 77.23 56.79 -20.03
N GLY A 299 78.41 56.94 -19.44
CA GLY A 299 78.89 58.23 -18.94
C GLY A 299 79.10 59.21 -20.09
N THR A 300 78.06 59.94 -20.49
CA THR A 300 78.18 61.20 -21.24
C THR A 300 77.00 62.10 -20.89
N GLU A 301 77.33 63.18 -20.20
CA GLU A 301 76.53 64.38 -20.01
C GLU A 301 76.20 65.00 -21.38
N LYS A 302 74.94 64.91 -21.83
CA LYS A 302 74.34 65.88 -22.75
C LYS A 302 72.87 66.11 -22.40
N ARG A 303 72.60 67.34 -21.97
CA ARG A 303 71.30 67.99 -21.99
C ARG A 303 70.92 68.21 -23.46
N MET A 304 69.81 67.63 -23.92
CA MET A 304 69.06 68.12 -25.09
C MET A 304 67.61 67.60 -25.08
N GLU A 305 66.76 68.43 -25.66
CA GLU A 305 65.30 68.49 -25.59
C GLU A 305 64.54 67.41 -26.39
N CYS A 306 63.28 67.26 -25.98
CA CYS A 306 62.06 66.96 -26.75
C CYS A 306 61.95 65.64 -27.56
N GLY A 307 60.82 64.94 -27.34
CA GLY A 307 60.35 63.87 -28.21
C GLY A 307 59.35 62.95 -27.50
N ILE A 308 58.07 63.35 -27.47
CA ILE A 308 56.97 62.44 -27.17
C ILE A 308 56.95 61.41 -28.31
N VAL A 309 57.46 60.21 -28.05
CA VAL A 309 57.24 59.06 -28.94
C VAL A 309 55.98 58.37 -28.44
N GLN A 310 54.86 58.62 -29.14
CA GLN A 310 53.66 57.83 -29.06
C GLN A 310 54.02 56.38 -29.41
N PHE A 311 54.06 55.50 -28.40
CA PHE A 311 54.18 54.07 -28.63
C PHE A 311 52.79 53.57 -29.04
N ASP A 312 52.63 53.17 -30.31
CA ASP A 312 51.39 52.59 -30.80
C ASP A 312 51.21 51.17 -30.23
N TRP A 313 50.33 51.05 -29.24
CA TRP A 313 49.97 49.79 -28.58
C TRP A 313 49.03 48.92 -29.42
N SER A 314 48.56 49.39 -30.58
CA SER A 314 47.60 48.67 -31.41
C SER A 314 48.15 47.37 -31.98
N SER A 315 49.47 47.28 -32.22
CA SER A 315 50.09 46.10 -32.82
C SER A 315 50.43 44.98 -31.83
N VAL A 316 50.37 45.22 -30.51
CA VAL A 316 50.65 44.20 -29.48
C VAL A 316 49.36 43.53 -28.99
N MET A 317 48.20 44.19 -29.12
CA MET A 317 46.91 43.58 -28.74
C MET A 317 46.40 42.55 -29.75
N THR A 318 46.87 42.54 -31.00
CA THR A 318 46.37 41.62 -32.03
C THR A 318 46.83 40.18 -31.82
N SER A 319 47.93 39.94 -31.08
CA SER A 319 48.46 38.58 -30.89
C SER A 319 47.92 37.86 -29.65
N VAL A 320 47.13 38.52 -28.79
CA VAL A 320 46.56 37.92 -27.57
C VAL A 320 45.07 37.57 -27.75
N ALA A 321 44.42 38.07 -28.82
CA ALA A 321 43.04 37.72 -29.16
C ALA A 321 42.91 36.29 -29.78
N ASP A 322 43.97 35.73 -30.36
CA ASP A 322 43.92 34.43 -31.05
C ASP A 322 44.10 33.20 -30.14
N ILE A 323 44.38 33.40 -28.83
CA ILE A 323 44.44 32.31 -27.85
C ILE A 323 43.07 32.12 -27.13
N GLY A 324 42.10 33.01 -27.38
CA GLY A 324 40.78 33.02 -26.74
C GLY A 324 39.64 32.36 -27.52
N ILE A 325 39.91 31.56 -28.56
CA ILE A 325 38.87 30.88 -29.36
C ILE A 325 39.21 29.39 -29.54
N VAL A 326 39.22 28.61 -28.47
CA VAL A 326 38.81 27.18 -28.50
C VAL A 326 38.32 26.80 -27.10
N LEU A 327 37.08 27.14 -26.76
CA LEU A 327 36.31 26.49 -25.68
C LEU A 327 34.82 26.78 -25.94
N CYS A 328 34.27 26.03 -26.90
CA CYS A 328 32.85 25.69 -26.94
C CYS A 328 32.68 24.28 -26.38
#